data_AF-A0A1F2P618-F1
#
_entry.id   AF-A0A1F2P618-F1
#
_cell.length_a   1.000
_cell.length_b   1.000
_cell.length_c   1.000
_cell.angle_alpha   90.00
_cell.angle_beta   90.00
_cell.angle_gamma   90.00
#
_symmetry.space_group_name_H-M   'P 1'
#
loop_
_entity.id
_entity.type
_entity.pdbx_description
1 polymer ?
#
loop_
_entity_poly.entity_id
_entity_poly.type
_entity_poly.pdbx_seq_one_letter_code
_entity_poly.pdbx_strand_id
1 'polypeptide(L)'
;MARRRGVKILEELFRRGGYAVEESFEPDFDLIAERDGEKVMIIIREVIRGEDLDYYRHLAEEIDETILMVATGKVEGETYPDGRVVVWDRGRFAEEIGMAVIADIEGSRFMVNLKGGMDTIPTVPLRLKKSKAFEIARKSFRSIKGVQLRYIPIWSFEYRFRSILHDGVNPFELKGEGRTLFNALTGRALDIEVEDHPSEIVPAAGSIIEPVEVDDNSLKEAVIEQIIREGSREISIEKRFSDAIISEQKILRPKREDIQIESRLFYLPIWEIEGDRGFMQIDAASGKEIVDPMDDGVEIL
;
A
#
# COMPACT_ATOMS: atom_id res chain seq x y z
N MET A 1 5.70 -36.77 -8.59
CA MET A 1 7.00 -36.05 -8.61
C MET A 1 6.85 -34.55 -8.83
N ALA A 2 5.98 -34.08 -9.74
CA ALA A 2 5.80 -32.65 -10.00
C ALA A 2 5.31 -31.84 -8.78
N ARG A 3 4.26 -32.30 -8.08
CA ARG A 3 3.74 -31.66 -6.85
C ARG A 3 4.83 -31.43 -5.80
N ARG A 4 5.60 -32.47 -5.44
CA ARG A 4 6.74 -32.36 -4.49
C ARG A 4 7.81 -31.34 -4.92
N ARG A 5 8.06 -31.15 -6.22
CA ARG A 5 8.99 -30.11 -6.69
C ARG A 5 8.37 -28.71 -6.58
N GLY A 6 7.09 -28.58 -6.93
CA GLY A 6 6.36 -27.33 -6.76
C GLY A 6 6.29 -26.87 -5.30
N VAL A 7 6.06 -27.81 -4.36
CA VAL A 7 6.09 -27.54 -2.92
C VAL A 7 7.45 -26.97 -2.49
N LYS A 8 8.56 -27.58 -2.91
CA LYS A 8 9.91 -27.06 -2.58
C LYS A 8 10.16 -25.65 -3.14
N ILE A 9 9.68 -25.39 -4.35
CA ILE A 9 9.81 -24.05 -4.95
C ILE A 9 9.01 -23.03 -4.14
N LEU A 10 7.78 -23.37 -3.73
CA LEU A 10 6.96 -22.50 -2.87
C LEU A 10 7.61 -22.28 -1.49
N GLU A 11 8.18 -23.33 -0.88
CA GLU A 11 8.90 -23.23 0.38
C GLU A 11 10.07 -22.24 0.28
N GLU A 12 10.90 -22.36 -0.76
CA GLU A 12 12.00 -21.44 -1.02
C GLU A 12 11.52 -20.01 -1.30
N LEU A 13 10.45 -19.87 -2.09
CA LEU A 13 9.85 -18.59 -2.45
C LEU A 13 9.34 -17.83 -1.21
N PHE A 14 8.58 -18.50 -0.35
CA PHE A 14 8.04 -17.90 0.87
C PHE A 14 9.13 -17.59 1.89
N ARG A 15 10.13 -18.46 2.06
CA ARG A 15 11.29 -18.15 2.92
C ARG A 15 12.06 -16.91 2.45
N ARG A 16 12.23 -16.73 1.13
CA ARG A 16 12.80 -15.50 0.55
C ARG A 16 11.94 -14.27 0.85
N GLY A 17 10.61 -14.44 0.88
CA GLY A 17 9.66 -13.40 1.30
C GLY A 17 9.65 -13.08 2.80
N GLY A 18 10.50 -13.75 3.60
CA GLY A 18 10.61 -13.56 5.04
C GLY A 18 9.63 -14.38 5.88
N TYR A 19 8.95 -15.36 5.29
CA TYR A 19 8.03 -16.22 6.04
C TYR A 19 8.76 -17.38 6.72
N ALA A 20 8.31 -17.76 7.91
CA ALA A 20 8.58 -19.07 8.48
C ALA A 20 7.67 -20.09 7.77
N VAL A 21 8.26 -21.15 7.20
CA VAL A 21 7.51 -22.12 6.37
C VAL A 21 7.69 -23.53 6.90
N GLU A 22 6.57 -24.21 7.10
CA GLU A 22 6.48 -25.60 7.56
C GLU A 22 5.60 -26.44 6.63
N GLU A 23 5.83 -27.76 6.58
CA GLU A 23 4.90 -28.69 5.93
C GLU A 23 3.60 -28.73 6.74
N SER A 24 2.45 -28.68 6.06
CA SER A 24 1.17 -28.81 6.76
C SER A 24 0.92 -30.26 7.18
N PHE A 25 0.45 -30.46 8.40
CA PHE A 25 -0.09 -31.74 8.86
C PHE A 25 -1.58 -31.89 8.55
N GLU A 26 -2.24 -30.81 8.11
CA GLU A 26 -3.63 -30.83 7.67
C GLU A 26 -3.73 -31.39 6.24
N PRO A 27 -4.69 -32.28 5.96
CA PRO A 27 -4.76 -32.99 4.69
C PRO A 27 -5.06 -32.08 3.49
N ASP A 28 -5.67 -30.93 3.72
CA ASP A 28 -6.09 -30.01 2.68
C ASP A 28 -4.93 -29.15 2.15
N PHE A 29 -3.92 -28.91 2.99
CA PHE A 29 -2.82 -27.99 2.68
C PHE A 29 -1.50 -28.71 2.45
N ASP A 30 -0.64 -28.10 1.64
CA ASP A 30 0.71 -28.57 1.38
C ASP A 30 1.73 -27.91 2.33
N LEU A 31 1.59 -26.61 2.56
CA LEU A 31 2.48 -25.83 3.42
C LEU A 31 1.68 -24.85 4.28
N ILE A 32 2.30 -24.42 5.38
CA ILE A 32 1.86 -23.28 6.18
C ILE A 32 3.01 -22.28 6.18
N ALA A 33 2.72 -21.02 5.87
CA ALA A 33 3.68 -19.93 5.93
C ALA A 33 3.19 -18.86 6.91
N GLU A 34 4.04 -18.44 7.84
CA GLU A 34 3.70 -17.45 8.87
C GLU A 34 4.68 -16.28 8.82
N ARG A 35 4.16 -15.05 8.91
CA ARG A 35 4.95 -13.82 9.04
C ARG A 35 4.15 -12.80 9.83
N ASP A 36 4.80 -12.17 10.81
CA ASP A 36 4.21 -11.12 11.65
C ASP A 36 2.87 -11.50 12.33
N GLY A 37 2.69 -12.80 12.61
CA GLY A 37 1.48 -13.35 13.22
C GLY A 37 0.35 -13.70 12.25
N GLU A 38 0.49 -13.38 10.96
CA GLU A 38 -0.45 -13.78 9.90
C GLU A 38 -0.03 -15.11 9.28
N LYS A 39 -1.00 -16.03 9.10
CA LYS A 39 -0.76 -17.33 8.48
C LYS A 39 -1.37 -17.43 7.10
N VAL A 40 -0.68 -18.18 6.26
CA VAL A 40 -1.04 -18.46 4.87
C VAL A 40 -1.04 -19.96 4.70
N MET A 41 -2.21 -20.51 4.42
CA MET A 41 -2.42 -21.92 4.17
C MET A 41 -2.26 -22.16 2.66
N ILE A 42 -1.23 -22.91 2.26
CA ILE A 42 -0.83 -23.01 0.86
C ILE A 42 -1.18 -24.39 0.31
N ILE A 43 -1.86 -24.41 -0.83
CA ILE A 43 -2.19 -25.63 -1.57
C ILE A 43 -1.69 -25.52 -3.00
N ILE A 44 -1.04 -26.58 -3.49
CA ILE A 44 -0.61 -26.68 -4.88
C ILE A 44 -1.30 -27.87 -5.58
N ARG A 45 -1.90 -27.57 -6.73
CA ARG A 45 -2.64 -28.54 -7.55
C ARG A 45 -2.28 -28.38 -9.02
N GLU A 46 -2.46 -29.46 -9.79
CA GLU A 46 -2.29 -29.37 -11.25
C GLU A 46 -3.48 -28.66 -11.91
N VAL A 47 -4.68 -28.94 -11.41
CA VAL A 47 -5.91 -28.28 -11.84
C VAL A 47 -6.65 -27.82 -10.60
N ILE A 48 -7.10 -26.56 -10.60
CA ILE A 48 -8.05 -26.02 -9.62
C ILE A 48 -9.40 -25.95 -10.32
N ARG A 49 -10.42 -26.59 -9.79
CA ARG A 49 -11.79 -26.57 -10.32
C ARG A 49 -12.65 -25.56 -9.58
N GLY A 50 -13.79 -25.20 -10.18
CA GLY A 50 -14.76 -24.29 -9.55
C GLY A 50 -15.25 -24.81 -8.19
N GLU A 51 -15.49 -26.12 -8.09
CA GLU A 51 -15.87 -26.77 -6.83
C GLU A 51 -14.79 -26.67 -5.76
N ASP A 52 -13.50 -26.69 -6.15
CA ASP A 52 -12.40 -26.48 -5.20
C ASP A 52 -12.44 -25.03 -4.69
N LEU A 53 -12.63 -24.05 -5.59
CA LEU A 53 -12.71 -22.65 -5.21
C LEU A 53 -13.81 -22.43 -4.17
N ASP A 54 -15.03 -22.90 -4.44
CA ASP A 54 -16.16 -22.71 -3.53
C ASP A 54 -15.93 -23.38 -2.16
N TYR A 55 -15.31 -24.57 -2.13
CA TYR A 55 -14.93 -25.23 -0.89
C TYR A 55 -13.93 -24.40 -0.06
N TYR A 56 -12.84 -23.93 -0.67
CA TYR A 56 -11.81 -23.19 0.05
C TYR A 56 -12.27 -21.80 0.48
N ARG A 57 -13.24 -21.18 -0.23
CA ARG A 57 -13.86 -19.93 0.23
C ARG A 57 -14.60 -20.11 1.54
N HIS A 58 -15.44 -21.14 1.63
CA HIS A 58 -16.11 -21.48 2.88
C HIS A 58 -15.11 -21.84 3.98
N LEU A 59 -14.07 -22.61 3.65
CA LEU A 59 -13.04 -22.96 4.62
C LEU A 59 -12.28 -21.72 5.15
N ALA A 60 -11.95 -20.76 4.29
CA ALA A 60 -11.27 -19.52 4.68
C ALA A 60 -12.11 -18.64 5.62
N GLU A 61 -13.44 -18.68 5.52
CA GLU A 61 -14.34 -18.05 6.48
C GLU A 61 -14.32 -18.75 7.84
N GLU A 62 -14.20 -20.09 7.87
CA GLU A 62 -14.18 -20.88 9.10
C GLU A 62 -12.86 -20.76 9.88
N ILE A 63 -11.73 -20.78 9.17
CA ILE A 63 -10.40 -20.79 9.80
C ILE A 63 -9.87 -19.38 10.08
N ASP A 64 -10.47 -18.34 9.49
CA ASP A 64 -10.06 -16.93 9.64
C ASP A 64 -8.63 -16.62 9.16
N GLU A 65 -8.10 -17.41 8.22
CA GLU A 65 -6.75 -17.29 7.67
C GLU A 65 -6.76 -17.12 6.14
N THR A 66 -5.64 -16.67 5.58
CA THR A 66 -5.49 -16.58 4.11
C THR A 66 -5.18 -17.94 3.51
N ILE A 67 -5.89 -18.33 2.45
CA ILE A 67 -5.63 -19.54 1.68
C ILE A 67 -5.05 -19.16 0.31
N LEU A 68 -3.85 -19.64 0.02
CA LEU A 68 -3.22 -19.52 -1.29
C LEU A 68 -3.34 -20.83 -2.08
N MET A 69 -4.08 -20.79 -3.18
CA MET A 69 -4.22 -21.88 -4.13
C MET A 69 -3.34 -21.66 -5.36
N VAL A 70 -2.39 -22.56 -5.61
CA VAL A 70 -1.45 -22.49 -6.73
C VAL A 70 -1.76 -23.59 -7.76
N ALA A 71 -2.09 -23.19 -8.98
CA ALA A 71 -2.29 -24.11 -10.11
C ALA A 71 -1.02 -24.20 -10.97
N THR A 72 -0.48 -25.41 -11.16
CA THR A 72 0.60 -25.65 -12.13
C THR A 72 0.11 -25.91 -13.55
N GLY A 73 -1.19 -26.11 -13.73
CA GLY A 73 -1.85 -26.38 -15.01
C GLY A 73 -2.96 -25.38 -15.29
N LYS A 74 -4.22 -25.76 -15.05
CA LYS A 74 -5.40 -24.95 -15.37
C LYS A 74 -6.16 -24.52 -14.12
N VAL A 75 -6.80 -23.36 -14.20
CA VAL A 75 -7.84 -22.93 -13.27
C VAL A 75 -9.15 -22.94 -14.05
N GLU A 76 -10.14 -23.67 -13.55
CA GLU A 76 -11.49 -23.76 -14.09
C GLU A 76 -12.45 -23.10 -13.11
N GLY A 77 -13.39 -22.29 -13.61
CA GLY A 77 -14.31 -21.51 -12.78
C GLY A 77 -13.90 -20.03 -12.68
N GLU A 78 -14.80 -19.23 -12.12
CA GLU A 78 -14.56 -17.80 -11.95
C GLU A 78 -13.70 -17.54 -10.72
N THR A 79 -12.53 -16.95 -10.97
CA THR A 79 -11.68 -16.41 -9.93
C THR A 79 -12.14 -14.98 -9.67
N TYR A 80 -12.52 -14.71 -8.43
CA TYR A 80 -12.83 -13.38 -7.95
C TYR A 80 -11.86 -13.06 -6.82
N PRO A 81 -11.41 -11.81 -6.70
CA PRO A 81 -10.67 -11.38 -5.51
C PRO A 81 -11.58 -11.57 -4.29
N ASP A 82 -11.23 -12.53 -3.44
CA ASP A 82 -12.04 -12.88 -2.25
C ASP A 82 -11.38 -12.41 -0.94
N GLY A 83 -10.29 -11.63 -1.03
CA GLY A 83 -9.55 -11.11 0.13
C GLY A 83 -8.82 -12.18 0.97
N ARG A 84 -9.43 -13.35 1.17
CA ARG A 84 -8.92 -14.49 1.95
C ARG A 84 -8.52 -15.69 1.09
N VAL A 85 -9.19 -15.91 -0.04
CA VAL A 85 -8.76 -16.93 -1.01
C VAL A 85 -8.02 -16.26 -2.17
N VAL A 86 -6.76 -16.65 -2.32
CA VAL A 86 -5.84 -16.15 -3.34
C VAL A 86 -5.58 -17.27 -4.33
N VAL A 87 -5.74 -16.99 -5.61
CA VAL A 87 -5.48 -17.98 -6.65
C VAL A 87 -4.31 -17.51 -7.51
N TRP A 88 -3.25 -18.30 -7.53
CA TRP A 88 -2.17 -18.16 -8.51
C TRP A 88 -2.36 -19.20 -9.59
N ASP A 89 -2.69 -18.75 -10.79
CA ASP A 89 -2.57 -19.60 -11.96
C ASP A 89 -1.09 -19.85 -12.32
N ARG A 90 -0.87 -20.63 -13.38
CA ARG A 90 0.49 -20.94 -13.82
C ARG A 90 1.28 -19.69 -14.22
N GLY A 91 0.62 -18.68 -14.79
CA GLY A 91 1.26 -17.43 -15.21
C GLY A 91 1.75 -16.65 -13.99
N ARG A 92 0.86 -16.45 -13.02
CA ARG A 92 1.18 -15.77 -11.77
C ARG A 92 2.26 -16.49 -10.97
N PHE A 93 2.17 -17.82 -10.86
CA PHE A 93 3.20 -18.59 -10.14
C PHE A 93 4.57 -18.46 -10.81
N ALA A 94 4.64 -18.51 -12.14
CA ALA A 94 5.89 -18.30 -12.86
C ALA A 94 6.45 -16.88 -12.68
N GLU A 95 5.58 -15.88 -12.60
CA GLU A 95 5.94 -14.49 -12.34
C GLU A 95 6.55 -14.33 -10.95
N GLU A 96 5.90 -14.83 -9.90
CA GLU A 96 6.39 -14.73 -8.52
C GLU A 96 7.77 -15.38 -8.37
N ILE A 97 7.98 -16.53 -9.01
CA ILE A 97 9.30 -17.16 -9.09
C ILE A 97 10.30 -16.24 -9.80
N GLY A 98 9.91 -15.65 -10.93
CA GLY A 98 10.76 -14.74 -11.71
C GLY A 98 11.16 -13.50 -10.90
N MET A 99 10.20 -12.88 -10.21
CA MET A 99 10.44 -11.72 -9.35
C MET A 99 11.37 -12.05 -8.19
N ALA A 100 11.20 -13.22 -7.56
CA ALA A 100 12.10 -13.66 -6.49
C ALA A 100 13.54 -13.90 -6.97
N VAL A 101 13.71 -14.35 -8.22
CA VAL A 101 15.03 -14.51 -8.83
C VAL A 101 15.64 -13.15 -9.19
N ILE A 102 14.87 -12.22 -9.74
CA ILE A 102 15.34 -10.86 -10.07
C ILE A 102 15.75 -10.12 -8.80
N ALA A 103 14.93 -10.16 -7.76
CA ALA A 103 15.22 -9.51 -6.48
C ALA A 103 16.54 -10.01 -5.87
N ASP A 104 16.81 -11.31 -5.95
CA ASP A 104 18.08 -11.91 -5.50
C ASP A 104 19.28 -11.44 -6.32
N ILE A 105 19.11 -11.28 -7.64
CA ILE A 105 20.16 -10.73 -8.52
C ILE A 105 20.43 -9.26 -8.20
N GLU A 106 19.37 -8.49 -7.91
CA GLU A 106 19.43 -7.06 -7.63
C GLU A 106 19.82 -6.76 -6.17
N GLY A 107 19.86 -7.77 -5.31
CA GLY A 107 20.07 -7.60 -3.87
C GLY A 107 18.90 -6.90 -3.17
N SER A 108 17.72 -6.87 -3.80
CA SER A 108 16.50 -6.26 -3.27
C SER A 108 15.65 -7.26 -2.50
N ARG A 109 14.77 -6.77 -1.63
CA ARG A 109 13.88 -7.63 -0.83
C ARG A 109 12.73 -8.12 -1.71
N PHE A 110 12.59 -9.45 -1.80
CA PHE A 110 11.42 -10.07 -2.40
C PHE A 110 10.24 -10.09 -1.42
N MET A 111 9.03 -9.85 -1.92
CA MET A 111 7.79 -9.98 -1.15
C MET A 111 6.77 -10.79 -1.93
N VAL A 112 6.20 -11.79 -1.27
CA VAL A 112 5.16 -12.67 -1.82
C VAL A 112 3.88 -11.86 -1.97
N ASN A 113 3.28 -11.84 -3.17
CA ASN A 113 2.02 -11.14 -3.38
C ASN A 113 0.80 -12.03 -3.11
N LEU A 114 0.20 -11.85 -1.93
CA LEU A 114 -1.00 -12.54 -1.47
C LEU A 114 -2.28 -11.73 -1.65
N LYS A 115 -2.22 -10.49 -2.11
CA LYS A 115 -3.42 -9.72 -2.41
C LYS A 115 -3.84 -10.08 -3.83
N GLY A 116 -4.54 -11.20 -3.96
CA GLY A 116 -5.05 -11.66 -5.26
C GLY A 116 -5.71 -10.53 -6.03
N GLY A 117 -5.35 -10.37 -7.31
CA GLY A 117 -6.10 -9.55 -8.25
C GLY A 117 -5.76 -8.06 -8.27
N MET A 118 -4.56 -7.72 -8.73
CA MET A 118 -4.44 -6.54 -9.58
C MET A 118 -3.86 -7.02 -10.90
N ASP A 119 -4.69 -7.25 -11.92
CA ASP A 119 -4.18 -7.32 -13.30
C ASP A 119 -3.54 -5.98 -13.69
N THR A 120 -4.03 -4.93 -13.06
CA THR A 120 -3.59 -3.55 -13.25
C THR A 120 -3.64 -2.75 -11.96
N ILE A 121 -2.76 -1.77 -11.85
CA ILE A 121 -2.69 -0.82 -10.74
C ILE A 121 -3.09 0.59 -11.21
N PRO A 122 -3.90 1.33 -10.42
CA PRO A 122 -4.12 2.75 -10.66
C PRO A 122 -2.88 3.53 -10.24
N THR A 123 -2.27 4.24 -11.17
CA THR A 123 -1.06 5.04 -10.93
C THR A 123 -1.23 6.45 -11.42
N VAL A 124 -0.45 7.35 -10.83
CA VAL A 124 -0.20 8.65 -11.45
C VAL A 124 0.65 8.45 -12.72
N PRO A 125 0.53 9.33 -13.74
CA PRO A 125 1.21 9.13 -15.01
C PRO A 125 2.73 9.07 -14.88
N LEU A 126 3.35 8.10 -15.57
CA LEU A 126 4.81 8.02 -15.68
C LEU A 126 5.35 9.07 -16.66
N ARG A 127 5.74 10.25 -16.16
CA ARG A 127 6.21 11.37 -16.99
C ARG A 127 7.72 11.35 -17.21
N LEU A 128 8.48 10.83 -16.24
CA LEU A 128 9.92 10.73 -16.28
C LEU A 128 10.35 9.35 -16.78
N LYS A 129 11.00 9.30 -17.93
CA LYS A 129 11.59 8.06 -18.46
C LYS A 129 12.90 7.71 -17.74
N LYS A 130 13.26 6.42 -17.74
CA LYS A 130 14.51 5.88 -17.17
C LYS A 130 15.76 6.65 -17.60
N SER A 131 15.87 7.05 -18.87
CA SER A 131 17.02 7.81 -19.38
C SER A 131 17.17 9.17 -18.69
N LYS A 132 16.06 9.84 -18.37
CA LYS A 132 16.08 11.13 -17.69
C LYS A 132 16.36 10.99 -16.20
N ALA A 133 15.78 9.97 -15.56
CA ALA A 133 16.12 9.61 -14.19
C ALA A 133 17.63 9.36 -14.03
N PHE A 134 18.22 8.65 -14.99
CA PHE A 134 19.66 8.39 -15.04
C PHE A 134 20.51 9.66 -15.21
N GLU A 135 20.07 10.63 -16.04
CA GLU A 135 20.74 11.93 -16.16
C GLU A 135 20.73 12.72 -14.85
N ILE A 136 19.63 12.66 -14.10
CA ILE A 136 19.52 13.32 -12.79
C ILE A 136 20.51 12.69 -11.81
N ALA A 137 20.51 11.35 -11.71
CA ALA A 137 21.35 10.63 -10.77
C ALA A 137 22.86 10.77 -11.02
N ARG A 138 23.28 10.96 -12.27
CA ARG A 138 24.70 11.22 -12.64
C ARG A 138 25.26 12.51 -12.02
N LYS A 139 24.41 13.41 -11.53
CA LYS A 139 24.87 14.59 -10.79
C LYS A 139 25.35 14.25 -9.38
N SER A 140 24.84 13.16 -8.81
CA SER A 140 25.09 12.76 -7.42
C SER A 140 26.03 11.53 -7.31
N PHE A 141 25.97 10.62 -8.29
CA PHE A 141 26.76 9.39 -8.33
C PHE A 141 27.82 9.40 -9.42
N ARG A 142 29.01 8.85 -9.10
CA ARG A 142 30.08 8.68 -10.10
C ARG A 142 29.83 7.47 -10.99
N SER A 143 29.29 6.41 -10.41
CA SER A 143 28.84 5.22 -11.12
C SER A 143 27.47 4.81 -10.61
N ILE A 144 26.59 4.44 -11.53
CA ILE A 144 25.26 3.92 -11.25
C ILE A 144 25.33 2.40 -11.43
N LYS A 145 24.90 1.67 -10.40
CA LYS A 145 24.92 0.20 -10.36
C LYS A 145 23.57 -0.38 -10.80
N GLY A 146 22.47 0.25 -10.37
CA GLY A 146 21.11 -0.23 -10.59
C GLY A 146 20.13 0.92 -10.81
N VAL A 147 19.08 0.65 -11.60
CA VAL A 147 17.94 1.55 -11.77
C VAL A 147 16.67 0.74 -11.97
N GLN A 148 15.73 0.87 -11.05
CA GLN A 148 14.46 0.16 -11.05
C GLN A 148 13.27 1.11 -10.89
N LEU A 149 12.11 0.72 -11.42
CA LEU A 149 10.85 1.45 -11.25
C LEU A 149 10.00 0.69 -10.23
N ARG A 150 9.73 1.32 -9.10
CA ARG A 150 8.88 0.78 -8.03
C ARG A 150 7.57 1.55 -7.97
N TYR A 151 6.50 0.86 -7.63
CA TYR A 151 5.17 1.45 -7.45
C TYR A 151 4.81 1.41 -5.96
N ILE A 152 4.86 2.58 -5.31
CA ILE A 152 4.61 2.71 -3.87
C ILE A 152 3.11 2.98 -3.64
N PRO A 153 2.42 2.20 -2.79
CA PRO A 153 1.01 2.42 -2.53
C PRO A 153 0.78 3.63 -1.63
N ILE A 154 -0.18 4.46 -2.02
CA ILE A 154 -0.57 5.69 -1.35
C ILE A 154 -2.08 5.67 -1.08
N TRP A 155 -2.44 5.92 0.17
CA TRP A 155 -3.81 6.27 0.55
C TRP A 155 -4.04 7.76 0.33
N SER A 156 -5.06 8.09 -0.46
CA SER A 156 -5.62 9.43 -0.58
C SER A 156 -6.91 9.51 0.22
N PHE A 157 -6.97 10.43 1.18
CA PHE A 157 -8.19 10.76 1.91
C PHE A 157 -8.68 12.13 1.47
N GLU A 158 -9.72 12.14 0.63
CA GLU A 158 -10.44 13.36 0.28
C GLU A 158 -11.45 13.65 1.39
N TYR A 159 -11.46 14.89 1.89
CA TYR A 159 -12.34 15.27 2.99
C TYR A 159 -13.12 16.53 2.69
N ARG A 160 -14.28 16.64 3.33
CA ARG A 160 -15.06 17.86 3.44
C ARG A 160 -15.73 17.92 4.80
N PHE A 161 -15.78 19.10 5.40
CA PHE A 161 -16.54 19.32 6.61
C PHE A 161 -17.25 20.68 6.59
N ARG A 162 -18.36 20.73 7.33
CA ARG A 162 -19.10 21.96 7.60
C ARG A 162 -19.70 21.89 9.00
N SER A 163 -19.03 22.52 9.96
CA SER A 163 -19.46 22.55 11.35
C SER A 163 -20.09 23.88 11.72
N ILE A 164 -21.29 23.82 12.29
CA ILE A 164 -21.96 24.97 12.91
C ILE A 164 -21.75 24.85 14.42
N LEU A 165 -21.05 25.83 14.98
CA LEU A 165 -20.69 25.90 16.39
C LEU A 165 -21.46 27.03 17.06
N HIS A 166 -22.09 26.71 18.20
CA HIS A 166 -22.83 27.70 18.98
C HIS A 166 -21.98 28.11 20.18
N ASP A 167 -21.46 29.34 20.14
CA ASP A 167 -20.69 29.90 21.25
C ASP A 167 -20.98 31.39 21.43
N GLY A 168 -22.04 31.70 22.17
CA GLY A 168 -22.61 33.04 22.29
C GLY A 168 -23.90 33.19 21.48
N VAL A 169 -24.16 34.40 20.99
CA VAL A 169 -25.45 34.76 20.34
C VAL A 169 -25.49 34.35 18.86
N ASN A 170 -24.34 34.39 18.18
CA ASN A 170 -24.25 34.08 16.75
C ASN A 170 -23.53 32.74 16.53
N PRO A 171 -24.03 31.87 15.62
CA PRO A 171 -23.33 30.66 15.25
C PRO A 171 -22.06 30.97 14.45
N PHE A 172 -21.00 30.20 14.70
CA PHE A 172 -19.79 30.20 13.91
C PHE A 172 -19.79 29.02 12.94
N GLU A 173 -19.51 29.28 11.68
CA GLU A 173 -19.37 28.25 10.66
C GLU A 173 -17.88 27.99 10.39
N LEU A 174 -17.46 26.74 10.60
CA LEU A 174 -16.20 26.23 10.09
C LEU A 174 -16.49 25.35 8.88
N LYS A 175 -15.80 25.59 7.78
CA LYS A 175 -15.87 24.76 6.58
C LYS A 175 -14.47 24.54 6.03
N GLY A 176 -14.25 23.37 5.46
CA GLY A 176 -13.00 23.01 4.82
C GLY A 176 -13.20 21.80 3.92
N GLU A 177 -12.38 21.74 2.88
CA GLU A 177 -12.24 20.56 2.02
C GLU A 177 -10.78 20.45 1.61
N GLY A 178 -10.34 19.24 1.31
CA GLY A 178 -8.96 18.99 0.94
C GLY A 178 -8.68 17.52 0.76
N ARG A 179 -7.40 17.22 0.64
CA ARG A 179 -6.89 15.86 0.51
C ARG A 179 -5.65 15.72 1.38
N THR A 180 -5.54 14.60 2.08
CA THR A 180 -4.31 14.20 2.75
C THR A 180 -3.84 12.86 2.19
N LEU A 181 -2.52 12.69 2.10
CA LEU A 181 -1.88 11.53 1.49
C LEU A 181 -1.08 10.79 2.54
N PHE A 182 -1.17 9.47 2.54
CA PHE A 182 -0.42 8.61 3.44
C PHE A 182 0.27 7.52 2.65
N ASN A 183 1.52 7.28 2.99
CA ASN A 183 2.26 6.15 2.49
C ASN A 183 1.67 4.87 3.09
N ALA A 184 1.12 3.99 2.26
CA ALA A 184 0.45 2.78 2.72
C ALA A 184 1.43 1.63 3.05
N LEU A 185 2.72 1.82 2.78
CA LEU A 185 3.79 0.92 3.23
C LEU A 185 4.23 1.27 4.66
N THR A 186 4.24 2.55 5.04
CA THR A 186 4.85 3.01 6.31
C THR A 186 3.86 3.70 7.26
N GLY A 187 2.66 4.04 6.80
CA GLY A 187 1.66 4.80 7.55
C GLY A 187 2.00 6.28 7.76
N ARG A 188 3.08 6.78 7.15
CA ARG A 188 3.52 8.18 7.29
C ARG A 188 2.69 9.11 6.39
N ALA A 189 2.33 10.28 6.91
CA ALA A 189 1.73 11.35 6.11
C ALA A 189 2.75 11.87 5.08
N LEU A 190 2.27 12.15 3.87
CA LEU A 190 3.08 12.62 2.75
C LEU A 190 2.72 14.06 2.42
N ASP A 191 3.75 14.89 2.30
CA ASP A 191 3.63 16.26 1.80
C ASP A 191 4.09 16.31 0.34
N ILE A 192 3.26 15.75 -0.55
CA ILE A 192 3.53 15.70 -1.99
C ILE A 192 2.32 16.21 -2.76
N GLU A 193 2.59 16.89 -3.87
CA GLU A 193 1.56 17.31 -4.81
C GLU A 193 1.32 16.19 -5.82
N VAL A 194 0.14 15.57 -5.73
CA VAL A 194 -0.32 14.58 -6.71
C VAL A 194 -1.46 15.19 -7.52
N GLU A 195 -1.49 15.01 -8.84
CA GLU A 195 -2.67 15.43 -9.61
C GLU A 195 -3.92 14.72 -9.08
N ASP A 196 -5.08 15.39 -9.14
CA ASP A 196 -6.29 14.96 -8.41
C ASP A 196 -6.78 13.54 -8.75
N HIS A 197 -6.29 12.93 -9.84
CA HIS A 197 -6.77 11.62 -10.27
C HIS A 197 -5.63 10.76 -10.83
N PRO A 198 -5.42 9.53 -10.32
CA PRO A 198 -4.63 8.53 -11.03
C PRO A 198 -5.31 8.31 -12.38
N SER A 199 -4.61 8.69 -13.45
CA SER A 199 -5.15 8.72 -14.81
C SER A 199 -4.59 7.59 -15.68
N GLU A 200 -3.68 6.80 -15.14
CA GLU A 200 -3.07 5.68 -15.85
C GLU A 200 -3.33 4.38 -15.09
N ILE A 201 -3.60 3.34 -15.86
CA ILE A 201 -3.78 1.97 -15.39
C ILE A 201 -2.63 1.17 -15.98
N VAL A 202 -1.72 0.70 -15.13
CA VAL A 202 -0.52 -0.04 -15.57
C VAL A 202 -0.70 -1.52 -15.23
N PRO A 203 -0.35 -2.46 -16.13
CA PRO A 203 -0.33 -3.87 -15.79
C PRO A 203 0.52 -4.12 -14.55
N ALA A 204 -0.04 -4.84 -13.57
CA ALA A 204 0.77 -5.24 -12.42
C ALA A 204 1.84 -6.25 -12.84
N ALA A 205 1.53 -7.03 -13.88
CA ALA A 205 2.43 -8.01 -14.47
C ALA A 205 3.75 -7.35 -14.93
N GLY A 206 4.87 -7.74 -14.33
CA GLY A 206 6.19 -7.19 -14.63
C GLY A 206 6.52 -5.84 -13.99
N SER A 207 5.64 -5.32 -13.13
CA SER A 207 5.88 -4.11 -12.34
C SER A 207 6.36 -4.49 -10.93
N ILE A 208 7.33 -3.76 -10.36
CA ILE A 208 7.71 -3.93 -8.96
C ILE A 208 6.74 -3.11 -8.12
N ILE A 209 5.83 -3.78 -7.42
CA ILE A 209 4.76 -3.16 -6.65
C ILE A 209 5.00 -3.42 -5.17
N GLU A 210 5.07 -2.35 -4.39
CA GLU A 210 5.17 -2.47 -2.95
C GLU A 210 3.81 -2.84 -2.34
N PRO A 211 3.81 -3.65 -1.27
CA PRO A 211 2.60 -4.06 -0.60
C PRO A 211 1.99 -2.90 0.18
N VAL A 212 0.67 -2.97 0.31
CA VAL A 212 -0.08 -2.17 1.28
C VAL A 212 0.07 -2.87 2.62
N GLU A 213 0.91 -2.32 3.50
CA GLU A 213 1.12 -2.83 4.87
C GLU A 213 0.19 -2.14 5.89
N VAL A 214 -0.26 -0.92 5.60
CA VAL A 214 -1.18 -0.16 6.44
C VAL A 214 -2.50 0.05 5.71
N ASP A 215 -3.59 -0.44 6.27
CA ASP A 215 -4.94 -0.25 5.72
C ASP A 215 -5.50 1.14 6.01
N ASP A 216 -6.52 1.54 5.26
CA ASP A 216 -7.12 2.87 5.38
C ASP A 216 -7.86 3.07 6.70
N ASN A 217 -8.48 2.02 7.27
CA ASN A 217 -9.22 2.12 8.53
C ASN A 217 -8.27 2.43 9.68
N SER A 218 -7.09 1.81 9.70
CA SER A 218 -6.03 2.10 10.68
C SER A 218 -5.57 3.56 10.64
N LEU A 219 -5.72 4.26 9.51
CA LEU A 219 -5.34 5.67 9.35
C LEU A 219 -6.47 6.66 9.61
N LYS A 220 -7.73 6.23 9.67
CA LYS A 220 -8.91 7.13 9.76
C LYS A 220 -8.84 8.09 10.94
N GLU A 221 -8.47 7.61 12.13
CA GLU A 221 -8.37 8.49 13.31
C GLU A 221 -7.25 9.54 13.15
N ALA A 222 -6.08 9.14 12.64
CA ALA A 222 -4.98 10.08 12.39
C ALA A 222 -5.39 11.17 11.36
N VAL A 223 -6.13 10.78 10.31
CA VAL A 223 -6.68 11.70 9.31
C VAL A 223 -7.68 12.66 9.93
N ILE A 224 -8.62 12.17 10.74
CA ILE A 224 -9.62 13.01 11.43
C ILE A 224 -8.93 14.01 12.36
N GLU A 225 -7.94 13.58 13.13
CA GLU A 225 -7.18 14.45 14.03
C GLU A 225 -6.40 15.53 13.27
N GLN A 226 -5.82 15.18 12.13
CA GLN A 226 -5.17 16.14 11.23
C GLN A 226 -6.17 17.18 10.71
N ILE A 227 -7.33 16.75 10.18
CA ILE A 227 -8.37 17.64 9.65
C ILE A 227 -8.90 18.59 10.73
N ILE A 228 -9.14 18.07 11.94
CA ILE A 228 -9.59 18.89 13.07
C ILE A 228 -8.54 19.94 13.43
N ARG A 229 -7.27 19.55 13.50
CA ARG A 229 -6.16 20.45 13.83
C ARG A 229 -6.02 21.57 12.79
N GLU A 230 -6.01 21.23 11.51
CA GLU A 230 -5.85 22.19 10.41
C GLU A 230 -7.09 23.06 10.19
N GLY A 231 -8.28 22.49 10.42
CA GLY A 231 -9.57 23.20 10.34
C GLY A 231 -9.91 24.04 11.56
N SER A 232 -9.10 24.00 12.62
CA SER A 232 -9.31 24.77 13.86
C SER A 232 -9.02 26.26 13.65
N ARG A 233 -9.78 27.12 14.34
CA ARG A 233 -9.56 28.58 14.32
C ARG A 233 -9.56 29.15 15.72
N GLU A 234 -8.56 29.97 16.02
CA GLU A 234 -8.53 30.78 17.24
C GLU A 234 -9.38 32.04 17.05
N ILE A 235 -10.27 32.29 18.01
CA ILE A 235 -11.12 33.49 18.04
C ILE A 235 -10.98 34.19 19.39
N SER A 236 -11.15 35.51 19.40
CA SER A 236 -11.28 36.31 20.61
C SER A 236 -12.71 36.78 20.76
N ILE A 237 -13.33 36.46 21.89
CA ILE A 237 -14.69 36.85 22.23
C ILE A 237 -14.61 37.95 23.28
N GLU A 238 -15.03 39.16 22.90
CA GLU A 238 -15.15 40.28 23.83
C GLU A 238 -16.52 40.26 24.51
N LYS A 239 -16.53 40.12 25.83
CA LYS A 239 -17.75 40.24 26.67
C LYS A 239 -17.68 41.56 27.43
N ARG A 240 -18.70 42.39 27.26
CA ARG A 240 -18.83 43.66 27.98
C ARG A 240 -19.64 43.44 29.25
N PHE A 241 -19.03 43.66 30.43
CA PHE A 241 -19.69 43.58 31.73
C PHE A 241 -19.63 44.94 32.42
N SER A 242 -20.76 45.66 32.41
CA SER A 242 -20.88 47.03 32.94
C SER A 242 -19.84 47.98 32.32
N ASP A 243 -18.74 48.27 33.03
CA ASP A 243 -17.67 49.18 32.61
C ASP A 243 -16.34 48.45 32.28
N ALA A 244 -16.35 47.12 32.23
CA ALA A 244 -15.18 46.29 31.90
C ALA A 244 -15.39 45.49 30.61
N ILE A 245 -14.34 45.39 29.78
CA ILE A 245 -14.27 44.49 28.62
C ILE A 245 -13.39 43.31 29.02
N ILE A 246 -13.96 42.11 29.00
CA ILE A 246 -13.23 40.86 29.20
C ILE A 246 -13.06 40.20 27.84
N SER A 247 -11.82 39.95 27.44
CA SER A 247 -11.50 39.20 26.22
C SER A 247 -11.22 37.74 26.59
N GLU A 248 -11.98 36.82 26.02
CA GLU A 248 -11.83 35.37 26.16
C GLU A 248 -11.31 34.79 24.84
N GLN A 249 -10.14 34.15 24.87
CA GLN A 249 -9.61 33.43 23.70
C GLN A 249 -10.16 32.00 23.68
N LYS A 250 -10.66 31.57 22.52
CA LYS A 250 -11.17 30.21 22.33
C LYS A 250 -10.75 29.64 20.99
N ILE A 251 -10.48 28.34 20.97
CA ILE A 251 -10.21 27.58 19.76
C ILE A 251 -11.49 26.85 19.34
N LEU A 252 -12.04 27.25 18.20
CA LEU A 252 -13.13 26.55 17.55
C LEU A 252 -12.58 25.40 16.70
N ARG A 253 -13.21 24.24 16.80
CA ARG A 253 -12.78 23.01 16.12
C ARG A 253 -13.94 22.43 15.30
N PRO A 254 -13.68 21.88 14.10
CA PRO A 254 -14.67 21.06 13.41
C PRO A 254 -15.14 19.93 14.31
N LYS A 255 -16.43 19.59 14.27
CA LYS A 255 -16.94 18.41 14.97
C LYS A 255 -16.60 17.16 14.17
N ARG A 256 -16.18 16.10 14.86
CA ARG A 256 -15.89 14.79 14.25
C ARG A 256 -17.04 14.30 13.35
N GLU A 257 -18.27 14.40 13.85
CA GLU A 257 -19.49 13.96 13.14
C GLU A 257 -19.81 14.74 11.85
N ASP A 258 -19.25 15.95 11.68
CA ASP A 258 -19.46 16.79 10.50
C ASP A 258 -18.41 16.56 9.40
N ILE A 259 -17.39 15.71 9.65
CA ILE A 259 -16.29 15.43 8.72
C ILE A 259 -16.66 14.22 7.87
N GLN A 260 -16.73 14.43 6.57
CA GLN A 260 -16.92 13.39 5.56
C GLN A 260 -15.56 13.08 4.92
N ILE A 261 -15.23 11.79 4.79
CA ILE A 261 -13.95 11.32 4.25
C ILE A 261 -14.22 10.20 3.26
N GLU A 262 -13.59 10.27 2.09
CA GLU A 262 -13.49 9.19 1.11
C GLU A 262 -12.02 8.78 0.96
N SER A 263 -11.74 7.48 1.09
CA SER A 263 -10.41 6.91 0.89
C SER A 263 -10.28 6.29 -0.50
N ARG A 264 -9.11 6.45 -1.14
CA ARG A 264 -8.74 5.79 -2.40
C ARG A 264 -7.29 5.33 -2.35
N LEU A 265 -7.02 4.15 -2.88
CA LEU A 265 -5.67 3.63 -3.06
C LEU A 265 -5.19 3.91 -4.49
N PHE A 266 -3.97 4.43 -4.61
CA PHE A 266 -3.26 4.52 -5.89
C PHE A 266 -1.76 4.29 -5.67
N TYR A 267 -1.01 4.17 -6.75
CA TYR A 267 0.42 3.94 -6.71
C TYR A 267 1.20 5.12 -7.28
N LEU A 268 2.30 5.47 -6.61
CA LEU A 268 3.29 6.41 -7.10
C LEU A 268 4.43 5.65 -7.79
N PRO A 269 4.73 5.96 -9.07
CA PRO A 269 5.88 5.43 -9.75
C PRO A 269 7.13 6.17 -9.26
N ILE A 270 8.11 5.43 -8.75
CA ILE A 270 9.36 5.96 -8.21
C ILE A 270 10.52 5.27 -8.89
N TRP A 271 11.42 6.06 -9.46
CA TRP A 271 12.72 5.57 -9.89
C TRP A 271 13.62 5.44 -8.67
N GLU A 272 14.04 4.22 -8.37
CA GLU A 272 15.07 3.95 -7.40
C GLU A 272 16.39 3.67 -8.12
N ILE A 273 17.43 4.40 -7.73
CA ILE A 273 18.70 4.43 -8.42
C ILE A 273 19.81 4.14 -7.42
N GLU A 274 20.48 3.01 -7.60
CA GLU A 274 21.62 2.62 -6.78
C GLU A 274 22.92 3.19 -7.37
N GLY A 275 23.65 3.94 -6.57
CA GLY A 275 24.94 4.52 -6.91
C GLY A 275 26.12 3.89 -6.16
N ASP A 276 27.29 4.51 -6.32
CA ASP A 276 28.51 4.13 -5.60
C ASP A 276 28.47 4.44 -4.10
N ARG A 277 27.59 5.35 -3.67
CA ARG A 277 27.57 5.90 -2.30
C ARG A 277 26.19 5.88 -1.63
N GLY A 278 25.27 5.06 -2.12
CA GLY A 278 23.91 4.95 -1.59
C GLY A 278 22.88 4.84 -2.71
N PHE A 279 21.63 5.14 -2.39
CA PHE A 279 20.51 5.15 -3.32
C PHE A 279 19.91 6.54 -3.45
N MET A 280 19.14 6.76 -4.52
CA MET A 280 18.35 7.96 -4.77
C MET A 280 16.96 7.54 -5.23
N GLN A 281 15.93 8.15 -4.67
CA GLN A 281 14.55 7.99 -5.12
C GLN A 281 14.12 9.25 -5.88
N ILE A 282 13.50 9.08 -7.04
CA ILE A 282 12.96 10.17 -7.85
C ILE A 282 11.51 9.86 -8.16
N ASP A 283 10.62 10.78 -7.80
CA ASP A 283 9.22 10.72 -8.21
C ASP A 283 9.16 10.77 -9.74
N ALA A 284 8.63 9.71 -10.35
CA ALA A 284 8.60 9.60 -11.80
C ALA A 284 7.45 10.39 -12.44
N ALA A 285 6.50 10.91 -11.66
CA ALA A 285 5.48 11.84 -12.13
C ALA A 285 5.99 13.30 -12.13
N SER A 286 6.66 13.74 -11.06
CA SER A 286 7.14 15.14 -10.96
C SER A 286 8.58 15.35 -11.41
N GLY A 287 9.40 14.29 -11.41
CA GLY A 287 10.85 14.36 -11.65
C GLY A 287 11.65 14.95 -10.48
N LYS A 288 11.02 15.16 -9.32
CA LYS A 288 11.68 15.65 -8.11
C LYS A 288 12.37 14.51 -7.37
N GLU A 289 13.55 14.81 -6.82
CA GLU A 289 14.23 13.90 -5.89
C GLU A 289 13.45 13.82 -4.59
N ILE A 290 13.28 12.60 -4.10
CA ILE A 290 12.62 12.28 -2.84
C ILE A 290 13.70 12.23 -1.77
N VAL A 291 13.68 13.21 -0.86
CA VAL A 291 14.69 13.35 0.20
C VAL A 291 14.41 12.41 1.36
N ASP A 292 13.13 12.28 1.75
CA ASP A 292 12.69 11.33 2.77
C ASP A 292 12.29 10.02 2.10
N PRO A 293 13.01 8.90 2.35
CA PRO A 293 12.74 7.63 1.71
C PRO A 293 11.28 7.17 1.91
N MET A 294 10.69 6.67 0.83
CA MET A 294 9.31 6.17 0.79
C MET A 294 9.15 4.77 1.39
N ASP A 295 10.25 4.08 1.62
CA ASP A 295 10.33 2.88 2.41
C ASP A 295 11.16 3.15 3.68
N ASP A 296 10.98 2.32 4.71
CA ASP A 296 11.69 2.50 5.97
C ASP A 296 13.14 1.99 5.92
N GLY A 297 13.64 1.65 4.72
CA GLY A 297 15.04 1.31 4.45
C GLY A 297 15.65 0.27 5.38
N VAL A 298 15.80 -0.98 4.93
CA VAL A 298 16.79 -1.85 5.58
C VAL A 298 18.16 -1.29 5.24
N GLU A 299 18.84 -0.66 6.21
CA GLU A 299 20.27 -0.37 6.10
C GLU A 299 20.99 -1.70 5.86
N ILE A 300 21.51 -1.91 4.65
CA ILE A 300 22.42 -3.01 4.36
C ILE A 300 23.78 -2.63 4.99
N LEU A 301 24.06 -3.17 6.18
CA LEU A 301 25.37 -3.14 6.82
C LEU A 301 26.36 -4.09 6.13
#